data_AF-A0A0J0YJX2-F1
#
_entry.id   AF-A0A0J0YJX2-F1
#
_cell.length_a   1.000
_cell.length_b   1.000
_cell.length_c   1.000
_cell.angle_alpha   90.00
_cell.angle_beta   90.00
_cell.angle_gamma   90.00
#
_symmetry.space_group_name_H-M   'P 1'
#
loop_
_entity.id
_entity.type
_entity.pdbx_description
1 polymer ?
#
loop_
_entity_poly.entity_id
_entity_poly.type
_entity_poly.pdbx_seq_one_letter_code
_entity_poly.pdbx_strand_id
1 'polypeptide(L)'
;MQKKILLLLLFNFFFGALAFSQKCDCEKYNTFIELAKKENAVKNYKEANKLFKQAFENTDFALGTDLNLALKVADQTEDKIWMEQIAIKLAKGGIPLLFFKKFENYKWYKQFNEQFPEYQKLYNANFDLNFKADLIDLEKFDKEINTHYHQWRTKEHDYAIEILVSEMKAVSLRFQNMVEKYGFPTERKVGYNYVRKNIEDLPTAILLTHIYQRGELLYKDQLKELVCNGNLSPGYAQQLQTVRGFGNSTGIEQEMEVRKLKYRK
;
A
#
# COMPACT_ATOMS: atom_id res chain seq x y z
N MET A 1 -27.61 -50.10 -5.20
CA MET A 1 -27.01 -49.01 -6.03
C MET A 1 -27.01 -47.65 -5.32
N GLN A 2 -28.06 -47.29 -4.56
CA GLN A 2 -28.19 -45.98 -3.89
C GLN A 2 -27.12 -45.66 -2.81
N LYS A 3 -26.59 -46.65 -2.07
CA LYS A 3 -25.55 -46.41 -1.04
C LYS A 3 -24.19 -45.95 -1.59
N LYS A 4 -23.82 -46.33 -2.83
CA LYS A 4 -22.54 -45.92 -3.44
C LYS A 4 -22.58 -44.48 -3.98
N ILE A 5 -23.76 -44.03 -4.43
CA ILE A 5 -23.97 -42.65 -4.92
C ILE A 5 -23.98 -41.66 -3.75
N LEU A 6 -24.57 -42.04 -2.60
CA LEU A 6 -24.58 -41.20 -1.40
C LEU A 6 -23.17 -40.98 -0.82
N LEU A 7 -22.30 -42.00 -0.88
CA LEU A 7 -20.90 -41.87 -0.44
C LEU A 7 -20.08 -40.93 -1.35
N LEU A 8 -20.34 -40.95 -2.67
CA LEU A 8 -19.66 -40.10 -3.65
C LEU A 8 -20.09 -38.62 -3.55
N LEU A 9 -21.36 -38.38 -3.19
CA LEU A 9 -21.86 -37.02 -2.93
C LEU A 9 -21.31 -36.45 -1.61
N LEU A 10 -21.21 -37.27 -0.55
CA LEU A 10 -20.59 -36.87 0.73
C LEU A 10 -19.08 -36.61 0.61
N PHE A 11 -18.37 -37.37 -0.24
CA PHE A 11 -16.93 -37.16 -0.48
C PHE A 11 -16.67 -35.85 -1.24
N ASN A 12 -17.50 -35.49 -2.24
CA ASN A 12 -17.40 -34.22 -2.93
C ASN A 12 -17.78 -33.01 -2.04
N PHE A 13 -18.68 -33.20 -1.07
CA PHE A 13 -19.02 -32.15 -0.12
C PHE A 13 -17.89 -31.85 0.88
N PHE A 14 -17.11 -32.86 1.27
CA PHE A 14 -15.95 -32.67 2.17
C PHE A 14 -14.74 -32.02 1.48
N PHE A 15 -14.51 -32.29 0.19
CA PHE A 15 -13.43 -31.64 -0.56
C PHE A 15 -13.77 -30.22 -1.05
N GLY A 16 -15.05 -29.89 -1.25
CA GLY A 16 -15.48 -28.53 -1.56
C GLY A 16 -15.29 -27.52 -0.40
N ALA A 17 -15.31 -28.01 0.84
CA ALA A 17 -15.15 -27.16 2.03
C ALA A 17 -13.68 -26.80 2.36
N LEU A 18 -12.71 -27.56 1.82
CA LEU A 18 -11.28 -27.27 2.01
C LEU A 18 -10.74 -26.25 0.99
N ALA A 19 -11.50 -25.90 -0.05
CA ALA A 19 -11.08 -24.94 -1.08
C ALA A 19 -11.27 -23.46 -0.68
N PHE A 20 -11.90 -23.16 0.47
CA PHE A 20 -12.23 -21.78 0.87
C PHE A 20 -11.54 -21.26 2.13
N SER A 21 -10.54 -21.98 2.64
CA SER A 21 -9.66 -21.49 3.70
C SER A 21 -8.23 -21.39 3.16
N GLN A 22 -8.02 -20.55 2.16
CA GLN A 22 -6.68 -20.07 1.88
C GLN A 22 -6.30 -19.19 3.08
N LYS A 23 -5.61 -19.78 4.07
CA LYS A 23 -5.03 -19.03 5.18
C LYS A 23 -4.21 -17.90 4.56
N CYS A 24 -4.62 -16.68 4.86
CA CYS A 24 -3.91 -15.49 4.46
C CYS A 24 -2.55 -15.51 5.17
N ASP A 25 -1.45 -15.82 4.46
CA ASP A 25 -0.12 -15.80 5.07
C ASP A 25 0.24 -14.41 5.64
N CYS A 26 -0.39 -13.35 5.11
CA CYS A 26 -0.27 -11.99 5.64
C CYS A 26 -0.97 -11.78 6.98
N GLU A 27 -1.85 -12.68 7.46
CA GLU A 27 -2.56 -12.49 8.73
C GLU A 27 -1.61 -12.50 9.93
N LYS A 28 -0.64 -13.43 9.94
CA LYS A 28 0.39 -13.48 11.00
C LYS A 28 1.30 -12.26 10.96
N TYR A 29 1.78 -11.89 9.77
CA TYR A 29 2.57 -10.68 9.56
C TYR A 29 1.85 -9.46 10.13
N ASN A 30 0.62 -9.19 9.67
CA ASN A 30 -0.16 -8.03 10.09
C ASN A 30 -0.46 -8.05 11.59
N THR A 31 -0.74 -9.21 12.17
CA THR A 31 -0.97 -9.33 13.62
C THR A 31 0.25 -8.88 14.42
N PHE A 32 1.44 -9.37 14.07
CA PHE A 32 2.67 -8.97 14.77
C PHE A 32 3.02 -7.51 14.54
N ILE A 33 2.81 -6.98 13.33
CA ILE A 33 3.03 -5.57 13.02
C ILE A 33 2.13 -4.66 13.86
N GLU A 34 0.83 -4.97 13.96
CA GLU A 34 -0.10 -4.17 14.76
C GLU A 34 0.24 -4.20 16.25
N LEU A 35 0.65 -5.36 16.78
CA LEU A 35 1.14 -5.47 18.16
C LEU A 35 2.43 -4.67 18.35
N ALA A 36 3.39 -4.78 17.44
CA ALA A 36 4.66 -4.04 17.50
C ALA A 36 4.44 -2.52 17.49
N LYS A 37 3.51 -2.04 16.65
CA LYS A 37 3.10 -0.63 16.59
C LYS A 37 2.49 -0.15 17.91
N LYS A 38 1.65 -0.96 18.55
CA LYS A 38 1.07 -0.67 19.88
C LYS A 38 2.14 -0.58 20.97
N GLU A 39 3.04 -1.55 21.05
CA GLU A 39 4.15 -1.54 22.01
C GLU A 39 5.08 -0.35 21.80
N ASN A 40 5.39 -0.03 20.54
CA ASN A 40 6.18 1.16 20.21
C ASN A 40 5.48 2.45 20.62
N ALA A 41 4.16 2.56 20.48
CA ALA A 41 3.39 3.74 20.87
C ALA A 41 3.48 4.03 22.38
N VAL A 42 3.62 2.99 23.21
CA VAL A 42 3.85 3.09 24.65
C VAL A 42 5.34 3.04 25.04
N LYS A 43 6.24 3.19 24.07
CA LYS A 43 7.71 3.18 24.22
C LYS A 43 8.28 1.89 24.80
N ASN A 44 7.56 0.78 24.69
CA ASN A 44 8.08 -0.55 25.04
C ASN A 44 8.92 -1.11 23.87
N TYR A 45 10.07 -0.47 23.61
CA TYR A 45 10.88 -0.77 22.42
C TYR A 45 11.44 -2.19 22.39
N LYS A 46 11.70 -2.80 23.56
CA LYS A 46 12.19 -4.18 23.62
C LYS A 46 11.15 -5.18 23.10
N GLU A 47 9.91 -5.08 23.57
CA GLU A 47 8.85 -5.96 23.08
C GLU A 47 8.47 -5.62 21.63
N ALA A 48 8.42 -4.34 21.27
CA ALA A 48 8.21 -3.94 19.88
C ALA A 48 9.27 -4.53 18.93
N ASN A 49 10.56 -4.51 19.31
CA ASN A 49 11.64 -5.08 18.51
C ASN A 49 11.48 -6.59 18.33
N LYS A 50 11.13 -7.31 19.40
CA LYS A 50 10.84 -8.75 19.35
C LYS A 50 9.68 -9.07 18.41
N LEU A 51 8.58 -8.31 18.50
CA LEU A 51 7.42 -8.49 17.63
C LEU A 51 7.74 -8.18 16.15
N PHE A 52 8.55 -7.15 15.86
CA PHE A 52 9.02 -6.91 14.49
C PHE A 52 9.86 -8.06 13.94
N LYS A 53 10.75 -8.65 14.74
CA LYS A 53 11.52 -9.83 14.33
C LYS A 53 10.58 -10.99 13.99
N GLN A 54 9.63 -11.28 14.87
CA GLN A 54 8.61 -12.33 14.65
C GLN A 54 7.78 -12.07 13.38
N ALA A 55 7.40 -10.82 13.11
CA ALA A 55 6.69 -10.45 11.89
C ALA A 55 7.52 -10.76 10.63
N PHE A 56 8.82 -10.51 10.68
CA PHE A 56 9.70 -10.61 9.51
C PHE A 56 10.35 -11.99 9.31
N GLU A 57 10.23 -12.92 10.27
CA GLU A 57 10.78 -14.28 10.18
C GLU A 57 10.21 -15.09 9.01
N ASN A 58 8.91 -14.92 8.70
CA ASN A 58 8.21 -15.69 7.67
C ASN A 58 7.64 -14.81 6.55
N THR A 59 8.17 -13.60 6.40
CA THR A 59 7.67 -12.64 5.42
C THR A 59 8.75 -12.33 4.40
N ASP A 60 8.55 -12.82 3.17
CA ASP A 60 9.49 -12.61 2.06
C ASP A 60 9.71 -11.13 1.73
N PHE A 61 8.67 -10.32 1.90
CA PHE A 61 8.70 -8.90 1.60
C PHE A 61 7.85 -8.11 2.60
N ALA A 62 8.51 -7.49 3.57
CA ALA A 62 7.88 -6.58 4.53
C ALA A 62 7.69 -5.19 3.91
N LEU A 63 6.69 -4.46 4.40
CA LEU A 63 6.40 -3.11 3.93
C LEU A 63 7.51 -2.13 4.32
N GLY A 64 7.78 -1.13 3.46
CA GLY A 64 8.84 -0.17 3.66
C GLY A 64 8.64 0.68 4.93
N THR A 65 7.40 1.08 5.20
CA THR A 65 7.02 1.83 6.40
C THR A 65 7.20 1.01 7.68
N ASP A 66 6.89 -0.29 7.63
CA ASP A 66 7.10 -1.21 8.75
C ASP A 66 8.60 -1.47 9.00
N LEU A 67 9.41 -1.65 7.95
CA LEU A 67 10.87 -1.75 8.05
C LEU A 67 11.49 -0.47 8.59
N ASN A 68 11.04 0.71 8.15
CA ASN A 68 11.50 1.99 8.67
C ASN A 68 11.22 2.14 10.17
N LEU A 69 10.04 1.72 10.62
CA LEU A 69 9.69 1.73 12.03
C LEU A 69 10.52 0.73 12.83
N ALA A 70 10.68 -0.50 12.32
CA ALA A 70 11.52 -1.52 12.93
C ALA A 70 12.98 -1.06 13.05
N LEU A 71 13.52 -0.35 12.05
CA LEU A 71 14.87 0.21 12.07
C LEU A 71 15.03 1.26 13.19
N LYS A 72 14.04 2.14 13.37
CA LYS A 72 14.02 3.11 14.47
C LYS A 72 13.95 2.40 15.83
N VAL A 73 13.12 1.37 15.95
CA VAL A 73 12.99 0.59 17.19
C VAL A 73 14.29 -0.18 17.48
N ALA A 74 14.93 -0.77 16.47
CA ALA A 74 16.20 -1.45 16.61
C ALA A 74 17.30 -0.50 17.12
N ASP A 75 17.35 0.72 16.58
CA ASP A 75 18.23 1.81 17.02
C ASP A 75 17.99 2.17 18.50
N GLN A 76 16.73 2.31 18.93
CA GLN A 76 16.38 2.55 20.35
C GLN A 76 16.78 1.39 21.29
N THR A 77 16.92 0.17 20.77
CA THR A 77 17.35 -1.01 21.54
C THR A 77 18.82 -1.37 21.33
N GLU A 78 19.57 -0.54 20.60
CA GLU A 78 20.97 -0.77 20.22
C GLU A 78 21.25 -2.12 19.53
N ASP A 79 20.25 -2.66 18.82
CA ASP A 79 20.34 -3.94 18.13
C ASP A 79 21.01 -3.81 16.77
N LYS A 80 22.32 -3.61 16.80
CA LYS A 80 23.14 -3.23 15.63
C LYS A 80 23.09 -4.26 14.50
N ILE A 81 23.03 -5.55 14.82
CA ILE A 81 22.92 -6.63 13.83
C ILE A 81 21.57 -6.52 13.12
N TRP A 82 20.50 -6.30 13.89
CA TRP A 82 19.17 -6.17 13.31
C TRP A 82 19.01 -4.89 12.48
N MET A 83 19.59 -3.78 12.94
CA MET A 83 19.64 -2.53 12.18
C MET A 83 20.27 -2.73 10.79
N GLU A 84 21.43 -3.39 10.74
CA GLU A 84 22.12 -3.69 9.47
C GLU A 84 21.24 -4.55 8.55
N GLN A 85 20.63 -5.62 9.08
CA GLN A 85 19.75 -6.49 8.29
C GLN A 85 18.57 -5.74 7.70
N ILE A 86 17.92 -4.86 8.49
CA ILE A 86 16.83 -4.01 8.00
C ILE A 86 17.33 -3.00 6.97
N ALA A 87 18.50 -2.37 7.20
CA ALA A 87 19.07 -1.41 6.28
C ALA A 87 19.35 -2.04 4.91
N ILE A 88 19.88 -3.26 4.89
CA ILE A 88 20.11 -4.02 3.65
C ILE A 88 18.78 -4.31 2.93
N LYS A 89 17.72 -4.71 3.64
CA LYS A 89 16.39 -4.92 3.04
C LYS A 89 15.86 -3.63 2.41
N LEU A 90 15.91 -2.52 3.14
CA LEU A 90 15.49 -1.21 2.65
C LEU A 90 16.30 -0.76 1.41
N ALA A 91 17.62 -0.93 1.42
CA ALA A 91 18.48 -0.59 0.29
C ALA A 91 18.15 -1.43 -0.96
N LYS A 92 17.97 -2.75 -0.78
CA LYS A 92 17.54 -3.65 -1.87
C LYS A 92 16.16 -3.31 -2.42
N GLY A 93 15.28 -2.72 -1.61
CA GLY A 93 13.98 -2.21 -2.05
C GLY A 93 14.00 -0.78 -2.60
N GLY A 94 15.17 -0.18 -2.80
CA GLY A 94 15.32 1.09 -3.51
C GLY A 94 15.41 2.34 -2.63
N ILE A 95 15.61 2.19 -1.32
CA ILE A 95 15.89 3.35 -0.45
C ILE A 95 17.32 3.84 -0.70
N PRO A 96 17.53 5.13 -1.02
CA PRO A 96 18.84 5.64 -1.41
C PRO A 96 19.81 5.75 -0.23
N LEU A 97 21.11 5.67 -0.52
CA LEU A 97 22.19 5.76 0.47
C LEU A 97 22.08 7.00 1.38
N LEU A 98 21.59 8.12 0.84
CA LEU A 98 21.38 9.36 1.58
C LEU A 98 20.50 9.18 2.83
N PHE A 99 19.51 8.28 2.78
CA PHE A 99 18.65 7.97 3.94
C PHE A 99 19.44 7.36 5.11
N PHE A 100 20.48 6.58 4.81
CA PHE A 100 21.25 5.84 5.80
C PHE A 100 22.39 6.62 6.43
N LYS A 101 22.72 7.83 5.93
CA LYS A 101 23.83 8.65 6.47
C LYS A 101 23.72 8.91 7.98
N LYS A 102 22.50 8.96 8.53
CA LYS A 102 22.27 9.09 9.98
C LYS A 102 22.87 7.95 10.82
N PHE A 103 23.27 6.84 10.18
CA PHE A 103 23.90 5.69 10.83
C PHE A 103 25.41 5.61 10.59
N GLU A 104 26.06 6.65 10.06
CA GLU A 104 27.48 6.62 9.69
C GLU A 104 28.44 6.26 10.83
N ASN A 105 28.05 6.54 12.07
CA ASN A 105 28.83 6.23 13.27
C ASN A 105 28.73 4.76 13.71
N TYR A 106 27.84 3.95 13.10
CA TYR A 106 27.74 2.54 13.39
C TYR A 106 28.81 1.74 12.65
N LYS A 107 29.45 0.78 13.33
CA LYS A 107 30.52 -0.05 12.76
C LYS A 107 30.11 -0.76 11.46
N TRP A 108 28.85 -1.21 11.37
CA TRP A 108 28.32 -1.90 10.19
C TRP A 108 28.19 -0.99 8.96
N TYR A 109 28.06 0.33 9.17
CA TYR A 109 27.76 1.27 8.09
C TYR A 109 28.85 1.31 7.02
N LYS A 110 30.12 1.20 7.40
CA LYS A 110 31.24 1.22 6.44
C LYS A 110 31.08 0.12 5.39
N GLN A 111 30.85 -1.12 5.83
CA GLN A 111 30.65 -2.26 4.95
C GLN A 111 29.35 -2.12 4.14
N PHE A 112 28.26 -1.69 4.78
CA PHE A 112 27.00 -1.40 4.08
C PHE A 112 27.16 -0.39 2.95
N ASN A 113 27.90 0.70 3.20
CA ASN A 113 28.17 1.75 2.22
C ASN A 113 29.00 1.25 1.04
N GLU A 114 30.03 0.43 1.31
CA GLU A 114 30.86 -0.21 0.26
C GLU A 114 30.03 -1.17 -0.61
N GLN A 115 29.07 -1.87 -0.02
CA GLN A 115 28.19 -2.83 -0.71
C GLN A 115 26.95 -2.19 -1.35
N PHE A 116 26.69 -0.91 -1.10
CA PHE A 116 25.49 -0.21 -1.57
C PHE A 116 25.26 -0.29 -3.10
N PRO A 117 26.30 -0.18 -3.96
CA PRO A 117 26.13 -0.34 -5.40
C PRO A 117 25.48 -1.67 -5.81
N GLU A 118 25.77 -2.78 -5.11
CA GLU A 118 25.16 -4.08 -5.39
C GLU A 118 23.69 -4.13 -4.96
N TYR A 119 23.33 -3.48 -3.86
CA TYR A 119 21.93 -3.34 -3.44
C TYR A 119 21.12 -2.55 -4.46
N GLN A 120 21.68 -1.47 -5.00
CA GLN A 120 21.07 -0.70 -6.06
C GLN A 120 20.90 -1.52 -7.36
N LYS A 121 21.88 -2.35 -7.69
CA LYS A 121 21.82 -3.24 -8.85
C LYS A 121 20.70 -4.27 -8.71
N LEU A 122 20.54 -4.86 -7.52
CA LEU A 122 19.43 -5.75 -7.19
C LEU A 122 18.07 -5.03 -7.26
N TYR A 123 17.98 -3.80 -6.80
CA TYR A 123 16.76 -3.01 -6.95
C TYR A 123 16.40 -2.81 -8.43
N ASN A 124 17.34 -2.32 -9.24
CA ASN A 124 17.09 -2.06 -10.67
C ASN A 124 16.73 -3.35 -11.46
N ALA A 125 17.20 -4.52 -11.01
CA ALA A 125 16.92 -5.80 -11.66
C ALA A 125 15.57 -6.43 -11.26
N ASN A 126 15.08 -6.15 -10.05
CA ASN A 126 13.93 -6.87 -9.48
C ASN A 126 12.61 -6.08 -9.47
N PHE A 127 12.64 -4.76 -9.72
CA PHE A 127 11.45 -3.91 -9.67
C PHE A 127 11.19 -3.21 -11.00
N ASP A 128 9.91 -2.98 -11.29
CA ASP A 128 9.47 -2.23 -12.45
C ASP A 128 9.49 -0.72 -12.16
N LEU A 129 10.59 -0.08 -12.57
CA LEU A 129 10.80 1.35 -12.37
C LEU A 129 9.89 2.21 -13.27
N ASN A 130 9.44 1.68 -14.41
CA ASN A 130 8.49 2.39 -15.27
C ASN A 130 7.11 2.40 -14.61
N PHE A 131 6.68 1.27 -14.05
CA PHE A 131 5.45 1.21 -13.27
C PHE A 131 5.51 2.17 -12.07
N LYS A 132 6.65 2.23 -11.36
CA LYS A 132 6.84 3.21 -10.28
C LYS A 132 6.67 4.65 -10.76
N ALA A 133 7.30 4.98 -11.89
CA ALA A 133 7.24 6.32 -12.48
C ALA A 133 5.81 6.69 -12.89
N ASP A 134 5.10 5.78 -13.58
CA ASP A 134 3.71 5.95 -13.99
C ASP A 134 2.77 6.16 -12.79
N LEU A 135 2.98 5.41 -11.70
CA LEU A 135 2.20 5.54 -10.46
C LEU A 135 2.42 6.90 -9.78
N ILE A 136 3.67 7.37 -9.70
CA ILE A 136 4.01 8.68 -9.12
C ILE A 136 3.47 9.81 -10.01
N ASP A 137 3.52 9.66 -11.34
CA ASP A 137 2.95 10.62 -12.26
C ASP A 137 1.42 10.73 -12.10
N LEU A 138 0.74 9.58 -11.96
CA LEU A 138 -0.70 9.56 -11.69
C LEU A 138 -1.07 10.21 -10.36
N GLU A 139 -0.28 10.01 -9.30
CA GLU A 139 -0.47 10.71 -8.01
C GLU A 139 -0.40 12.24 -8.18
N LYS A 140 0.59 12.73 -8.93
CA LYS A 140 0.73 14.17 -9.20
C LYS A 140 -0.46 14.71 -9.98
N PHE A 141 -0.86 14.00 -11.03
CA PHE A 141 -2.03 14.36 -11.84
C PHE A 141 -3.30 14.38 -10.97
N ASP A 142 -3.54 13.35 -10.16
CA ASP A 142 -4.67 13.30 -9.24
C ASP A 142 -4.68 14.47 -8.23
N LYS A 143 -3.50 14.86 -7.75
CA LYS A 143 -3.35 16.02 -6.85
C LYS A 143 -3.74 17.33 -7.54
N GLU A 144 -3.35 17.53 -8.79
CA GLU A 144 -3.74 18.70 -9.60
C GLU A 144 -5.26 18.76 -9.77
N ILE A 145 -5.89 17.63 -10.13
CA ILE A 145 -7.35 17.55 -10.27
C ILE A 145 -8.06 17.83 -8.93
N ASN A 146 -7.52 17.31 -7.82
CA ASN A 146 -8.05 17.63 -6.48
C ASN A 146 -7.91 19.12 -6.13
N THR A 147 -6.85 19.79 -6.58
CA THR A 147 -6.71 21.25 -6.44
C THR A 147 -7.76 21.99 -7.26
N HIS A 148 -8.00 21.61 -8.52
CA HIS A 148 -9.06 22.21 -9.35
C HIS A 148 -10.44 22.04 -8.68
N TYR A 149 -10.74 20.82 -8.23
CA TYR A 149 -11.97 20.56 -7.48
C TYR A 149 -12.07 21.40 -6.20
N HIS A 150 -10.96 21.58 -5.46
CA HIS A 150 -10.98 22.39 -4.25
C HIS A 150 -11.27 23.86 -4.55
N GLN A 151 -10.56 24.45 -5.52
CA GLN A 151 -10.77 25.83 -5.97
C GLN A 151 -12.20 26.04 -6.49
N TRP A 152 -12.73 25.05 -7.21
CA TRP A 152 -14.13 25.05 -7.56
C TRP A 152 -15.01 25.02 -6.31
N ARG A 153 -14.78 24.10 -5.38
CA ARG A 153 -15.63 24.00 -4.18
C ARG A 153 -15.61 25.28 -3.32
N THR A 154 -14.48 25.98 -3.23
CA THR A 154 -14.30 27.21 -2.44
C THR A 154 -14.71 28.48 -3.18
N LYS A 155 -15.22 28.37 -4.41
CA LYS A 155 -15.60 29.51 -5.27
C LYS A 155 -14.42 30.42 -5.64
N GLU A 156 -13.18 29.94 -5.50
CA GLU A 156 -11.97 30.65 -5.94
C GLU A 156 -11.84 30.68 -7.47
N HIS A 157 -12.37 29.65 -8.15
CA HIS A 157 -12.41 29.57 -9.60
C HIS A 157 -13.69 28.90 -10.08
N ASP A 158 -14.23 29.31 -11.23
CA ASP A 158 -15.50 28.79 -11.75
C ASP A 158 -15.30 27.82 -12.91
N TYR A 159 -14.67 26.67 -12.62
CA TYR A 159 -14.55 25.58 -13.58
C TYR A 159 -15.92 25.05 -14.00
N ALA A 160 -16.09 24.79 -15.31
CA ALA A 160 -17.25 24.08 -15.81
C ALA A 160 -17.29 22.65 -15.22
N ILE A 161 -18.48 22.16 -14.89
CA ILE A 161 -18.63 20.85 -14.22
C ILE A 161 -18.17 19.71 -15.13
N GLU A 162 -18.42 19.85 -16.43
CA GLU A 162 -18.04 18.88 -17.45
C GLU A 162 -16.51 18.71 -17.50
N ILE A 163 -15.76 19.80 -17.28
CA ILE A 163 -14.29 19.75 -17.17
C ILE A 163 -13.88 18.95 -15.93
N LEU A 164 -14.43 19.28 -14.77
CA LEU A 164 -14.11 18.57 -13.52
C LEU A 164 -14.45 17.08 -13.58
N VAL A 165 -15.62 16.75 -14.15
CA VAL A 165 -16.04 15.36 -14.38
C VAL A 165 -15.05 14.65 -15.29
N SER A 166 -14.67 15.28 -16.42
CA SER A 166 -13.72 14.70 -17.37
C SER A 166 -12.35 14.45 -16.75
N GLU A 167 -11.84 15.42 -15.97
CA GLU A 167 -10.58 15.30 -15.25
C GLU A 167 -10.60 14.15 -14.21
N MET A 168 -11.68 14.06 -13.42
CA MET A 168 -11.85 13.00 -12.45
C MET A 168 -11.92 11.62 -13.09
N LYS A 169 -12.65 11.48 -14.21
CA LYS A 169 -12.68 10.24 -15.01
C LYS A 169 -11.32 9.86 -15.55
N ALA A 170 -10.53 10.84 -15.98
CA ALA A 170 -9.19 10.58 -16.50
C ALA A 170 -8.29 9.94 -15.44
N VAL A 171 -8.40 10.33 -14.16
CA VAL A 171 -7.67 9.67 -13.06
C VAL A 171 -8.06 8.18 -12.96
N SER A 172 -9.36 7.88 -12.91
CA SER A 172 -9.85 6.50 -12.81
C SER A 172 -9.40 5.64 -13.99
N LEU A 173 -9.58 6.15 -15.21
CA LEU A 173 -9.18 5.44 -16.43
C LEU A 173 -7.67 5.19 -16.47
N ARG A 174 -6.85 6.19 -16.12
CA ARG A 174 -5.40 6.02 -16.05
C ARG A 174 -5.00 4.98 -15.00
N PHE A 175 -5.67 4.95 -13.84
CA PHE A 175 -5.42 3.94 -12.82
C PHE A 175 -5.78 2.54 -13.32
N GLN A 176 -6.94 2.36 -13.95
CA GLN A 176 -7.37 1.08 -14.52
C GLN A 176 -6.40 0.59 -15.61
N ASN A 177 -6.05 1.45 -16.57
CA ASN A 177 -5.10 1.12 -17.64
C ASN A 177 -3.74 0.70 -17.07
N MET A 178 -3.28 1.36 -16.00
CA MET A 178 -2.04 1.01 -15.33
C MET A 178 -2.14 -0.36 -14.64
N VAL A 179 -3.25 -0.65 -13.97
CA VAL A 179 -3.50 -1.97 -13.36
C VAL A 179 -3.65 -3.06 -14.42
N GLU A 180 -4.27 -2.78 -15.56
CA GLU A 180 -4.34 -3.73 -16.68
C GLU A 180 -2.95 -4.02 -17.26
N LYS A 181 -2.11 -2.99 -17.40
CA LYS A 181 -0.76 -3.11 -17.96
C LYS A 181 0.23 -3.82 -17.04
N TYR A 182 0.25 -3.48 -15.74
CA TYR A 182 1.29 -3.93 -14.80
C TYR A 182 0.74 -4.81 -13.66
N GLY A 183 -0.58 -4.98 -13.57
CA GLY A 183 -1.28 -5.51 -12.39
C GLY A 183 -1.38 -4.48 -11.27
N PHE A 184 -1.97 -4.88 -10.13
CA PHE A 184 -2.17 -3.96 -9.00
C PHE A 184 -0.83 -3.41 -8.44
N PRO A 185 -0.72 -2.11 -8.07
CA PRO A 185 0.54 -1.49 -7.67
C PRO A 185 0.90 -1.82 -6.21
N THR A 186 2.08 -2.43 -6.02
CA THR A 186 2.54 -2.95 -4.72
C THR A 186 4.04 -2.76 -4.56
N GLU A 187 4.52 -2.67 -3.33
CA GLU A 187 5.96 -2.50 -3.07
C GLU A 187 6.78 -3.70 -3.55
N ARG A 188 6.19 -4.89 -3.62
CA ARG A 188 6.82 -6.07 -4.24
C ARG A 188 7.13 -5.88 -5.72
N LYS A 189 6.37 -5.04 -6.43
CA LYS A 189 6.55 -4.78 -7.87
C LYS A 189 7.39 -3.54 -8.14
N VAL A 190 7.26 -2.49 -7.33
CA VAL A 190 7.87 -1.17 -7.61
C VAL A 190 8.92 -0.73 -6.58
N GLY A 191 9.16 -1.56 -5.56
CA GLY A 191 9.99 -1.26 -4.40
C GLY A 191 9.36 -0.23 -3.47
N TYR A 192 10.14 0.22 -2.49
CA TYR A 192 9.68 1.15 -1.45
C TYR A 192 9.52 2.57 -1.96
N ASN A 193 8.51 3.29 -1.47
CA ASN A 193 8.29 4.68 -1.83
C ASN A 193 9.17 5.60 -0.96
N TYR A 194 10.12 6.30 -1.59
CA TYR A 194 10.99 7.25 -0.91
C TYR A 194 10.72 8.67 -1.40
N VAL A 195 10.07 9.47 -0.56
CA VAL A 195 9.64 10.83 -0.87
C VAL A 195 10.14 11.76 0.22
N ARG A 196 10.72 12.90 -0.16
CA ARG A 196 11.14 13.97 0.78
C ARG A 196 11.94 13.48 1.99
N LYS A 197 12.90 12.58 1.74
CA LYS A 197 13.76 11.96 2.76
C LYS A 197 13.08 10.98 3.72
N ASN A 198 11.83 10.60 3.44
CA ASN A 198 11.07 9.64 4.24
C ASN A 198 10.67 8.43 3.39
N ILE A 199 10.44 7.32 4.09
CA ILE A 199 9.81 6.13 3.53
C ILE A 199 8.33 6.25 3.84
N GLU A 200 7.52 6.30 2.79
CA GLU A 200 6.07 6.50 2.84
C GLU A 200 5.38 5.28 2.20
N ASP A 201 4.07 5.15 2.40
CA ASP A 201 3.31 4.14 1.68
C ASP A 201 3.21 4.51 0.18
N LEU A 202 2.93 3.53 -0.67
CA LEU A 202 2.63 3.82 -2.08
C LEU A 202 1.33 4.63 -2.19
N PRO A 203 1.22 5.52 -3.20
CA PRO A 203 0.04 6.37 -3.37
C PRO A 203 -1.22 5.59 -3.81
N THR A 204 -1.13 4.26 -3.96
CA THR A 204 -2.25 3.39 -4.36
C THR A 204 -3.49 3.58 -3.48
N ALA A 205 -3.33 3.58 -2.16
CA ALA A 205 -4.46 3.66 -1.24
C ALA A 205 -5.15 5.03 -1.28
N ILE A 206 -4.37 6.11 -1.39
CA ILE A 206 -4.93 7.47 -1.47
C ILE A 206 -5.61 7.71 -2.83
N LEU A 207 -5.04 7.22 -3.93
CA LEU A 207 -5.67 7.24 -5.26
C LEU A 207 -7.04 6.56 -5.24
N LEU A 208 -7.11 5.33 -4.71
CA LEU A 208 -8.38 4.61 -4.58
C LEU A 208 -9.37 5.35 -3.68
N THR A 209 -8.90 5.96 -2.59
CA THR A 209 -9.74 6.77 -1.70
C THR A 209 -10.39 7.92 -2.47
N HIS A 210 -9.61 8.66 -3.27
CA HIS A 210 -10.14 9.76 -4.08
C HIS A 210 -11.12 9.26 -5.15
N ILE A 211 -10.81 8.16 -5.83
CA ILE A 211 -11.72 7.55 -6.83
C ILE A 211 -13.05 7.14 -6.17
N TYR A 212 -13.02 6.56 -4.97
CA TYR A 212 -14.23 6.15 -4.22
C TYR A 212 -15.04 7.35 -3.75
N GLN A 213 -14.38 8.41 -3.31
CA GLN A 213 -15.02 9.68 -2.95
C GLN A 213 -15.66 10.37 -4.15
N ARG A 214 -15.13 10.14 -5.36
CA ARG A 214 -15.71 10.59 -6.63
C ARG A 214 -16.84 9.68 -7.13
N GLY A 215 -17.10 8.57 -6.45
CA GLY A 215 -18.27 7.74 -6.69
C GLY A 215 -18.01 6.48 -7.52
N GLU A 216 -16.76 6.12 -7.78
CA GLU A 216 -16.39 4.87 -8.46
C GLU A 216 -15.72 3.90 -7.52
N LEU A 217 -16.16 2.63 -7.50
CA LEU A 217 -15.73 1.62 -6.54
C LEU A 217 -14.79 0.59 -7.16
N LEU A 218 -13.72 1.06 -7.81
CA LEU A 218 -12.75 0.20 -8.48
C LEU A 218 -12.15 -0.85 -7.51
N TYR A 219 -12.14 -2.12 -7.92
CA TYR A 219 -11.56 -3.25 -7.18
C TYR A 219 -12.16 -3.51 -5.79
N LYS A 220 -13.34 -2.94 -5.46
CA LYS A 220 -13.95 -3.08 -4.13
C LYS A 220 -14.18 -4.54 -3.74
N ASP A 221 -14.62 -5.36 -4.68
CA ASP A 221 -14.90 -6.78 -4.44
C ASP A 221 -13.62 -7.62 -4.32
N GLN A 222 -12.48 -7.06 -4.72
CA GLN A 222 -11.15 -7.70 -4.67
C GLN A 222 -10.33 -7.28 -3.45
N LEU A 223 -10.82 -6.35 -2.61
CA LEU A 223 -10.05 -5.83 -1.46
C LEU A 223 -9.55 -6.93 -0.52
N LYS A 224 -10.36 -7.97 -0.28
CA LYS A 224 -9.95 -9.11 0.57
C LYS A 224 -8.76 -9.86 -0.04
N GLU A 225 -8.80 -10.13 -1.34
CA GLU A 225 -7.73 -10.81 -2.07
C GLU A 225 -6.46 -9.94 -2.10
N LEU A 226 -6.61 -8.63 -2.33
CA LEU A 226 -5.50 -7.68 -2.29
C LEU A 226 -4.82 -7.65 -0.92
N VAL A 227 -5.58 -7.73 0.18
CA VAL A 227 -5.02 -7.90 1.53
C VAL A 227 -4.31 -9.24 1.68
N CYS A 228 -4.92 -10.33 1.20
CA CYS A 228 -4.36 -11.67 1.35
C CYS A 228 -3.02 -11.82 0.63
N ASN A 229 -2.90 -11.19 -0.54
CA ASN A 229 -1.69 -11.21 -1.35
C ASN A 229 -0.62 -10.20 -0.86
N GLY A 230 -0.88 -9.48 0.23
CA GLY A 230 0.02 -8.46 0.78
C GLY A 230 0.12 -7.20 -0.09
N ASN A 231 -0.86 -6.99 -0.97
CA ASN A 231 -0.91 -5.89 -1.93
C ASN A 231 -1.57 -4.63 -1.35
N LEU A 232 -2.30 -4.78 -0.23
CA LEU A 232 -2.97 -3.70 0.48
C LEU A 232 -2.96 -3.99 1.98
N SER A 233 -2.77 -2.97 2.83
CA SER A 233 -2.87 -3.17 4.28
C SER A 233 -4.33 -3.46 4.69
N PRO A 234 -4.58 -4.30 5.72
CA PRO A 234 -5.93 -4.53 6.22
C PRO A 234 -6.67 -3.25 6.63
N GLY A 235 -5.95 -2.30 7.25
CA GLY A 235 -6.50 -1.01 7.66
C GLY A 235 -7.00 -0.19 6.47
N TYR A 236 -6.25 -0.14 5.37
CA TYR A 236 -6.68 0.55 4.16
C TYR A 236 -7.86 -0.14 3.49
N ALA A 237 -7.89 -1.48 3.44
CA ALA A 237 -9.04 -2.20 2.91
C ALA A 237 -10.32 -1.90 3.72
N GLN A 238 -10.23 -1.87 5.05
CA GLN A 238 -11.35 -1.51 5.92
C GLN A 238 -11.80 -0.06 5.70
N GLN A 239 -10.86 0.87 5.52
CA GLN A 239 -11.17 2.24 5.17
C GLN A 239 -11.93 2.30 3.83
N LEU A 240 -11.41 1.70 2.76
CA LEU A 240 -12.04 1.68 1.43
C LEU A 240 -13.43 1.03 1.42
N GLN A 241 -13.70 0.08 2.32
CA GLN A 241 -15.05 -0.48 2.49
C GLN A 241 -16.06 0.57 2.97
N THR A 242 -15.64 1.59 3.70
CA THR A 242 -16.52 2.63 4.27
C THR A 242 -16.50 3.96 3.52
N VAL A 243 -15.41 4.26 2.80
CA VAL A 243 -15.31 5.50 1.99
C VAL A 243 -16.35 5.51 0.87
N ARG A 244 -17.18 6.55 0.83
CA ARG A 244 -18.15 6.81 -0.23
C ARG A 244 -18.20 8.30 -0.55
N GLY A 245 -18.51 8.63 -1.80
CA GLY A 245 -18.95 9.97 -2.20
C GLY A 245 -20.39 10.29 -1.75
N PHE A 246 -20.80 11.56 -1.88
CA PHE A 246 -22.13 12.08 -1.55
C PHE A 246 -23.26 11.48 -2.40
N GLY A 247 -22.97 11.04 -3.61
CA GLY A 247 -23.90 10.38 -4.54
C GLY A 247 -24.06 8.88 -4.30
N ASN A 248 -23.67 8.36 -3.13
CA ASN A 248 -23.73 6.93 -2.80
C ASN A 248 -22.97 6.01 -3.79
N SER A 249 -21.93 6.54 -4.43
CA SER A 249 -21.11 5.80 -5.42
C SER A 249 -21.86 5.32 -6.65
N THR A 250 -22.65 6.23 -7.24
CA THR A 250 -23.42 6.03 -8.47
C THR A 250 -22.71 6.55 -9.73
N GLY A 251 -21.43 6.90 -9.62
CA GLY A 251 -20.62 7.47 -10.70
C GLY A 251 -20.23 8.94 -10.49
N ILE A 252 -19.23 9.39 -11.25
CA ILE A 252 -18.58 10.70 -11.10
C ILE A 252 -19.55 11.85 -11.43
N GLU A 253 -20.37 11.70 -12.46
CA GLU A 253 -21.35 12.71 -12.86
C GLU A 253 -22.39 12.96 -11.76
N GLN A 254 -22.98 11.89 -11.25
CA GLN A 254 -24.00 11.97 -10.21
C GLN A 254 -23.40 12.55 -8.91
N GLU A 255 -22.17 12.16 -8.59
CA GLU A 255 -21.42 12.73 -7.47
C GLU A 255 -21.22 14.25 -7.62
N MET A 256 -20.82 14.70 -8.81
CA MET A 256 -20.57 16.11 -9.09
C MET A 256 -21.85 16.96 -9.10
N GLU A 257 -22.97 16.42 -9.60
CA GLU A 257 -24.27 17.09 -9.50
C GLU A 257 -24.67 17.30 -8.04
N VAL A 258 -24.58 16.27 -7.19
CA VAL A 258 -24.87 16.40 -5.76
C VAL A 258 -23.97 17.45 -5.09
N ARG A 259 -22.67 17.48 -5.44
CA ARG A 259 -21.73 18.47 -4.92
C ARG A 259 -22.05 19.89 -5.41
N LYS A 260 -22.49 20.06 -6.65
CA LYS A 260 -22.94 21.36 -7.18
C LYS A 260 -24.10 21.90 -6.36
N LEU A 261 -25.10 21.06 -6.10
CA LEU A 261 -26.25 21.46 -5.29
C LEU A 261 -25.87 21.87 -3.86
N LYS A 262 -24.78 21.31 -3.33
CA LYS A 262 -24.31 21.57 -1.96
C LYS A 262 -23.40 22.80 -1.84
N TYR A 263 -22.48 22.99 -2.78
CA TYR A 263 -21.40 23.98 -2.66
C TYR A 263 -21.55 25.18 -3.60
N ARG A 264 -22.34 25.04 -4.66
CA ARG A 264 -22.50 26.06 -5.72
C ARG A 264 -23.93 26.58 -5.89
N LYS A 265 -24.86 26.14 -5.04
CA LYS A 265 -26.12 26.89 -4.83
C LYS A 265 -25.89 28.14 -4.00
#